data_AF-A0A8B9UVZ3-F1
#
_entry.id   AF-A0A8B9UVZ3-F1
#
_cell.length_a   1.000
_cell.length_b   1.000
_cell.length_c   1.000
_cell.angle_alpha   90.00
_cell.angle_beta   90.00
_cell.angle_gamma   90.00
#
_symmetry.space_group_name_H-M   'P 1'
#
loop_
_entity.id
_entity.type
_entity.pdbx_description
1 polymer ?
#
loop_
_entity_poly.entity_id
_entity_poly.type
_entity_poly.pdbx_seq_one_letter_code
_entity_poly.pdbx_strand_id
1 'polypeptide(L)'
;MITFSQDYVANELTQSFFTITQKIKKKMAGSRNATEPSDLFPVLPGSYLPLNNPALEFIKYVCKVLSLDANITNQVNKLRRDLLRLIEVGEFSDEAQFRDPCRSYVLPEVICRNCNFCRDLDLCKDPALSQDGSVLPSWVCSNCEAQYDSDSIEMALVEALQKKLMAFMLQDLVSPWPPRCRILSQGQALPPCGAAGGEQMSLAAGRRVWLSCCATAAAVPCPRATCVPLMVG
;
A
#
# COMPACT_ATOMS: atom_id res chain seq x y z
N MET A 1 -23.88 -27.75 -4.27
CA MET A 1 -22.46 -27.33 -4.26
C MET A 1 -22.25 -26.12 -3.34
N ILE A 2 -23.10 -25.09 -3.40
CA ILE A 2 -23.04 -23.92 -2.49
C ILE A 2 -23.14 -24.30 -1.00
N THR A 3 -24.02 -25.25 -0.65
CA THR A 3 -24.19 -25.72 0.75
C THR A 3 -22.92 -26.37 1.31
N PHE A 4 -22.20 -27.14 0.49
CA PHE A 4 -20.96 -27.80 0.91
C PHE A 4 -19.89 -26.79 1.34
N SER A 5 -19.68 -25.73 0.53
CA SER A 5 -18.71 -24.68 0.89
C SER A 5 -19.11 -23.95 2.17
N GLN A 6 -20.40 -23.71 2.36
CA GLN A 6 -20.92 -23.05 3.56
C GLN A 6 -20.73 -23.91 4.82
N ASP A 7 -21.06 -25.20 4.75
CA ASP A 7 -20.91 -26.14 5.87
C ASP A 7 -19.44 -26.39 6.21
N TYR A 8 -18.58 -26.49 5.20
CA TYR A 8 -17.14 -26.63 5.39
C TYR A 8 -16.52 -25.43 6.09
N VAL A 9 -16.93 -24.20 5.71
CA VAL A 9 -16.48 -22.97 6.38
C VAL A 9 -17.00 -22.91 7.82
N ALA A 10 -18.28 -23.20 8.03
CA ALA A 10 -18.93 -23.09 9.33
C ALA A 10 -18.39 -24.10 10.37
N ASN A 11 -17.96 -25.28 9.93
CA ASN A 11 -17.54 -26.36 10.82
C ASN A 11 -16.01 -26.54 10.83
N GLU A 12 -15.47 -27.11 9.77
CA GLU A 12 -14.06 -27.55 9.69
C GLU A 12 -13.08 -26.37 9.75
N LEU A 13 -13.27 -25.37 8.87
CA LEU A 13 -12.37 -24.22 8.80
C LEU A 13 -12.46 -23.37 10.07
N THR A 14 -13.66 -23.20 10.61
CA THR A 14 -13.86 -22.43 11.85
C THR A 14 -13.05 -23.04 13.00
N GLN A 15 -13.15 -24.36 13.23
CA GLN A 15 -12.38 -25.04 14.28
C GLN A 15 -10.85 -24.96 14.06
N SER A 16 -10.43 -25.12 12.80
CA SER A 16 -9.02 -24.99 12.42
C SER A 16 -8.48 -23.59 12.73
N PHE A 17 -9.19 -22.53 12.31
CA PHE A 17 -8.78 -21.15 12.55
C PHE A 17 -8.79 -20.77 14.02
N PHE A 18 -9.74 -21.28 14.82
CA PHE A 18 -9.70 -21.13 16.28
C PHE A 18 -8.42 -21.72 16.86
N THR A 19 -8.10 -22.95 16.49
CA THR A 19 -6.91 -23.65 16.99
C THR A 19 -5.63 -22.91 16.60
N ILE A 20 -5.53 -22.44 15.35
CA ILE A 20 -4.38 -21.67 14.87
C ILE A 20 -4.26 -20.35 15.62
N THR A 21 -5.36 -19.59 15.74
CA THR A 21 -5.38 -18.30 16.45
C THR A 21 -4.98 -18.45 17.91
N GLN A 22 -5.47 -19.51 18.59
CA GLN A 22 -5.06 -19.81 19.97
C GLN A 22 -3.57 -20.18 20.07
N LYS A 23 -3.04 -20.96 19.12
CA LYS A 23 -1.61 -21.28 19.07
C LYS A 23 -0.76 -20.03 18.87
N ILE A 24 -1.17 -19.12 17.98
CA ILE A 24 -0.48 -17.84 17.76
C ILE A 24 -0.55 -16.98 19.03
N LYS A 25 -1.73 -16.79 19.62
CA LYS A 25 -1.90 -16.04 20.88
C LYS A 25 -1.01 -16.61 21.98
N LYS A 26 -0.95 -17.94 22.17
CA LYS A 26 -0.13 -18.58 23.20
C LYS A 26 1.38 -18.46 22.96
N LYS A 27 1.84 -18.65 21.71
CA LYS A 27 3.27 -18.58 21.38
C LYS A 27 3.81 -17.15 21.36
N MET A 28 2.96 -16.17 21.03
CA MET A 28 3.40 -14.79 20.76
C MET A 28 2.98 -13.79 21.85
N ALA A 29 2.17 -14.18 22.85
CA ALA A 29 1.76 -13.31 23.97
C ALA A 29 2.92 -12.85 24.88
N GLY A 30 4.15 -13.36 24.67
CA GLY A 30 5.35 -12.90 25.36
C GLY A 30 5.84 -11.51 24.93
N SER A 31 5.39 -10.98 23.78
CA SER A 31 5.75 -9.65 23.28
C SER A 31 4.57 -8.68 23.42
N ARG A 32 4.21 -8.34 24.67
CA ARG A 32 3.04 -7.50 24.96
C ARG A 32 3.33 -5.99 24.94
N ASN A 33 4.59 -5.58 24.87
CA ASN A 33 4.97 -4.18 24.93
C ASN A 33 6.01 -3.87 23.85
N ALA A 34 5.56 -3.40 22.69
CA ALA A 34 6.40 -2.61 21.81
C ALA A 34 5.53 -1.68 20.96
N THR A 35 5.74 -0.39 21.15
CA THR A 35 5.38 0.68 20.20
C THR A 35 6.20 0.53 18.89
N GLU A 36 7.16 -0.39 18.87
CA GLU A 36 7.98 -0.75 17.73
C GLU A 36 7.33 -1.87 16.89
N PRO A 37 7.45 -1.82 15.55
CA PRO A 37 7.04 -2.92 14.69
C PRO A 37 7.72 -4.20 15.18
N SER A 38 6.95 -5.24 15.39
CA SER A 38 7.52 -6.51 15.86
C SER A 38 8.53 -7.02 14.82
N ASP A 39 9.74 -7.42 15.23
CA ASP A 39 10.77 -8.07 14.38
C ASP A 39 10.27 -9.33 13.63
N LEU A 40 9.03 -9.73 13.93
CA LEU A 40 8.29 -10.84 13.36
C LEU A 40 7.75 -10.54 11.95
N PHE A 41 7.64 -9.28 11.56
CA PHE A 41 7.11 -8.90 10.25
C PHE A 41 8.23 -8.40 9.34
N PRO A 42 8.36 -8.94 8.12
CA PRO A 42 9.34 -8.44 7.16
C PRO A 42 8.97 -7.03 6.74
N VAL A 43 9.95 -6.13 6.76
CA VAL A 43 9.82 -4.80 6.17
C VAL A 43 9.99 -4.96 4.66
N LEU A 44 8.88 -4.86 3.93
CA LEU A 44 8.83 -5.02 2.49
C LEU A 44 8.61 -3.68 1.80
N PRO A 45 9.05 -3.51 0.54
CA PRO A 45 8.64 -2.37 -0.28
C PRO A 45 7.11 -2.26 -0.28
N GLY A 46 6.59 -1.06 0.01
CA GLY A 46 5.15 -0.84 0.14
C GLY A 46 4.61 -0.96 1.56
N SER A 47 5.38 -1.45 2.54
CA SER A 47 4.93 -1.55 3.93
C SER A 47 4.80 -0.16 4.57
N TYR A 48 3.61 0.19 5.03
CA TYR A 48 3.34 1.46 5.69
C TYR A 48 2.51 1.31 6.98
N LEU A 49 2.03 0.11 7.27
CA LEU A 49 1.24 -0.18 8.46
C LEU A 49 2.14 -0.80 9.54
N PRO A 50 2.14 -0.26 10.77
CA PRO A 50 2.80 -0.92 11.90
C PRO A 50 1.97 -2.14 12.32
N LEU A 51 2.52 -3.34 12.14
CA LEU A 51 1.87 -4.60 12.51
C LEU A 51 2.42 -5.09 13.86
N ASN A 52 1.57 -5.06 14.90
CA ASN A 52 2.00 -5.36 16.27
C ASN A 52 1.39 -6.66 16.82
N ASN A 53 0.21 -7.07 16.34
CA ASN A 53 -0.51 -8.23 16.87
C ASN A 53 -0.65 -9.33 15.81
N PRO A 54 0.18 -10.39 15.85
CA PRO A 54 0.17 -11.43 14.82
C PRO A 54 -1.13 -12.24 14.78
N ALA A 55 -1.81 -12.40 15.92
CA ALA A 55 -3.10 -13.09 15.95
C ALA A 55 -4.19 -12.25 15.26
N LEU A 56 -4.22 -10.94 15.51
CA LEU A 56 -5.15 -10.02 14.86
C LEU A 56 -4.90 -9.95 13.35
N GLU A 57 -3.65 -9.83 12.94
CA GLU A 57 -3.28 -9.78 11.52
C GLU A 57 -3.65 -11.08 10.79
N PHE A 58 -3.39 -12.24 11.41
CA PHE A 58 -3.84 -13.53 10.86
C PHE A 58 -5.35 -13.55 10.58
N ILE A 59 -6.18 -13.13 11.55
CA ILE A 59 -7.64 -13.09 11.41
C ILE A 59 -8.04 -12.16 10.24
N LYS A 60 -7.43 -10.97 10.17
CA LYS A 60 -7.70 -9.98 9.12
C LYS A 60 -7.45 -10.55 7.73
N TYR A 61 -6.28 -11.14 7.49
CA TYR A 61 -5.92 -11.67 6.16
C TYR A 61 -6.80 -12.84 5.76
N VAL A 62 -6.98 -13.82 6.65
CA VAL A 62 -7.79 -15.01 6.35
C VAL A 62 -9.24 -14.63 6.07
N CYS A 63 -9.85 -13.77 6.91
CA CYS A 63 -11.22 -13.33 6.68
C CYS A 63 -11.34 -12.50 5.41
N LYS A 64 -10.32 -11.70 5.04
CA LYS A 64 -10.33 -10.93 3.80
C LYS A 64 -10.30 -11.85 2.57
N VAL A 65 -9.45 -12.86 2.55
CA VAL A 65 -9.37 -13.83 1.45
C VAL A 65 -10.69 -14.60 1.32
N LEU A 66 -11.25 -15.10 2.42
CA LEU A 66 -12.54 -15.81 2.37
C LEU A 66 -13.70 -14.90 1.95
N SER A 67 -13.63 -13.60 2.26
CA SER A 67 -14.65 -12.63 1.83
C SER A 67 -14.69 -12.38 0.32
N LEU A 68 -13.70 -12.87 -0.44
CA LEU A 68 -13.71 -12.78 -1.91
C LEU A 68 -14.81 -13.65 -2.54
N ASP A 69 -15.25 -14.72 -1.84
CA ASP A 69 -16.37 -15.54 -2.29
C ASP A 69 -17.69 -15.04 -1.69
N ALA A 70 -18.56 -14.51 -2.56
CA ALA A 70 -19.86 -13.96 -2.18
C ALA A 70 -20.77 -15.00 -1.49
N ASN A 71 -20.59 -16.29 -1.78
CA ASN A 71 -21.46 -17.37 -1.31
C ASN A 71 -21.29 -17.70 0.18
N ILE A 72 -20.14 -17.36 0.77
CA ILE A 72 -19.78 -17.69 2.16
C ILE A 72 -19.68 -16.46 3.06
N THR A 73 -20.12 -15.30 2.58
CA THR A 73 -20.01 -14.01 3.28
C THR A 73 -20.59 -14.03 4.70
N ASN A 74 -21.76 -14.66 4.90
CA ASN A 74 -22.40 -14.75 6.21
C ASN A 74 -21.60 -15.60 7.20
N GLN A 75 -21.06 -16.73 6.74
CA GLN A 75 -20.24 -17.65 7.51
C GLN A 75 -18.91 -16.99 7.89
N VAL A 76 -18.28 -16.27 6.95
CA VAL A 76 -17.05 -15.50 7.19
C VAL A 76 -17.29 -14.36 8.18
N ASN A 77 -18.41 -13.65 8.09
CA ASN A 77 -18.78 -12.61 9.05
C ASN A 77 -18.96 -13.19 10.46
N LYS A 78 -19.59 -14.37 10.59
CA LYS A 78 -19.70 -15.07 11.88
C LYS A 78 -18.33 -15.48 12.41
N LEU A 79 -17.51 -16.13 11.58
CA LEU A 79 -16.15 -16.54 11.91
C LEU A 79 -15.31 -15.35 12.38
N ARG A 80 -15.34 -14.23 11.66
CA ARG A 80 -14.61 -13.00 12.03
C ARG A 80 -15.01 -12.53 13.42
N ARG A 81 -16.32 -12.45 13.72
CA ARG A 81 -16.81 -12.03 15.04
C ARG A 81 -16.31 -12.95 16.14
N ASP A 82 -16.41 -14.26 15.94
CA ASP A 82 -16.06 -15.22 16.97
C ASP A 82 -14.53 -15.29 17.19
N LEU A 83 -13.72 -15.12 16.13
CA LEU A 83 -12.26 -14.99 16.23
C LEU A 83 -11.81 -13.69 16.90
N LEU A 84 -12.46 -12.55 16.61
CA LEU A 84 -12.16 -11.28 17.26
C LEU A 84 -12.50 -11.32 18.76
N ARG A 85 -13.60 -11.98 19.14
CA ARG A 85 -13.92 -12.24 20.55
C ARG A 85 -12.84 -13.05 21.27
N LEU A 86 -12.24 -14.04 20.61
CA LEU A 86 -11.15 -14.84 21.19
C LEU A 86 -9.91 -14.00 21.56
N ILE A 87 -9.65 -12.94 20.80
CA ILE A 87 -8.53 -12.01 21.05
C ILE A 87 -8.94 -10.75 21.82
N GLU A 88 -10.20 -10.67 22.28
CA GLU A 88 -10.76 -9.55 23.04
C GLU A 88 -10.71 -8.20 22.29
N VAL A 89 -10.79 -8.23 20.97
CA VAL A 89 -10.85 -7.02 20.12
C VAL A 89 -12.29 -6.82 19.62
N GLY A 90 -12.79 -5.59 19.70
CA GLY A 90 -14.12 -5.24 19.21
C GLY A 90 -14.24 -5.36 17.69
N GLU A 91 -15.38 -5.82 17.18
CA GLU A 91 -15.59 -5.99 15.73
C GLU A 91 -15.57 -4.67 14.94
N PHE A 92 -15.91 -3.57 15.63
CA PHE A 92 -15.97 -2.22 15.09
C PHE A 92 -14.75 -1.36 15.46
N SER A 93 -13.73 -1.92 16.12
CA SER A 93 -12.53 -1.15 16.43
C SER A 93 -11.78 -0.79 15.14
N ASP A 94 -11.11 0.35 15.13
CA ASP A 94 -10.25 0.76 14.01
C ASP A 94 -9.12 -0.26 13.78
N GLU A 95 -8.65 -0.88 14.86
CA GLU A 95 -7.65 -1.95 14.81
C GLU A 95 -8.18 -3.21 14.14
N ALA A 96 -9.48 -3.52 14.18
CA ALA A 96 -10.06 -4.71 13.55
C ALA A 96 -10.32 -4.54 12.06
N GLN A 97 -10.23 -3.32 11.53
CA GLN A 97 -10.44 -3.06 10.11
C GLN A 97 -9.26 -3.58 9.28
N PHE A 98 -9.57 -4.32 8.23
CA PHE A 98 -8.56 -4.74 7.25
C PHE A 98 -8.11 -3.52 6.45
N ARG A 99 -6.80 -3.29 6.40
CA ARG A 99 -6.14 -2.33 5.53
C ARG A 99 -5.09 -3.09 4.74
N ASP A 100 -4.96 -2.82 3.44
CA ASP A 100 -3.93 -3.47 2.62
C ASP A 100 -2.54 -3.12 3.19
N PRO A 101 -1.71 -4.08 3.61
CA PRO A 101 -0.38 -3.81 4.15
C PRO A 101 0.59 -3.23 3.12
N CYS A 102 0.33 -3.44 1.83
CA CYS A 102 1.22 -3.07 0.75
C CYS A 102 0.59 -1.99 -0.12
N ARG A 103 1.20 -0.79 -0.16
CA ARG A 103 0.89 0.18 -1.21
C ARG A 103 1.53 -0.28 -2.51
N SER A 104 0.71 -0.57 -3.52
CA SER A 104 1.20 -0.83 -4.85
C SER A 104 1.71 0.45 -5.51
N TYR A 105 2.80 0.32 -6.25
CA TYR A 105 3.23 1.30 -7.22
C TYR A 105 3.41 0.60 -8.56
N VAL A 106 2.59 0.99 -9.53
CA VAL A 106 2.55 0.37 -10.85
C VAL A 106 3.26 1.26 -11.85
N LEU A 107 4.32 0.74 -12.47
CA LEU A 107 4.91 1.35 -13.65
C LEU A 107 4.10 0.93 -14.88
N PRO A 108 3.51 1.89 -15.62
CA PRO A 108 2.77 1.57 -16.83
C PRO A 108 3.72 1.16 -17.97
N GLU A 109 3.23 0.26 -18.83
CA GLU A 109 3.84 -0.02 -20.14
C GLU A 109 5.32 -0.43 -20.12
N VAL A 110 5.71 -1.30 -19.17
CA VAL A 110 7.08 -1.83 -19.13
C VAL A 110 7.26 -2.91 -20.21
N ILE A 111 8.25 -2.72 -21.07
CA ILE A 111 8.54 -3.62 -22.21
C ILE A 111 9.74 -4.51 -21.88
N CYS A 112 9.56 -5.83 -21.99
CA CYS A 112 10.65 -6.79 -21.82
C CYS A 112 11.61 -6.74 -23.02
N ARG A 113 12.91 -6.50 -22.79
CA ARG A 113 13.93 -6.49 -23.85
C ARG A 113 14.14 -7.84 -24.55
N ASN A 114 13.78 -8.95 -23.90
CA ASN A 114 14.01 -10.29 -24.43
C ASN A 114 12.86 -10.80 -25.32
N CYS A 115 11.61 -10.52 -24.96
CA CYS A 115 10.43 -11.02 -25.67
C CYS A 115 9.46 -9.94 -26.18
N ASN A 116 9.78 -8.66 -25.96
CA ASN A 116 8.94 -7.49 -26.29
C ASN A 116 7.52 -7.54 -25.69
N PHE A 117 7.32 -8.35 -24.64
CA PHE A 117 6.08 -8.37 -23.91
C PHE A 117 5.92 -7.07 -23.12
N CYS A 118 4.80 -6.38 -23.33
CA CYS A 118 4.46 -5.13 -22.66
C CYS A 118 3.43 -5.41 -21.57
N ARG A 119 3.71 -4.95 -20.35
CA ARG A 119 2.76 -5.04 -19.23
C ARG A 119 2.99 -3.93 -18.22
N ASP A 120 1.97 -3.68 -17.42
CA ASP A 120 2.11 -2.89 -16.21
C ASP A 120 2.84 -3.72 -15.15
N LEU A 121 3.86 -3.13 -14.51
CA LEU A 121 4.71 -3.79 -13.51
C LEU A 121 4.43 -3.23 -12.11
N ASP A 122 3.97 -4.04 -11.17
CA ASP A 122 3.78 -3.63 -9.77
C ASP A 122 5.07 -3.85 -8.97
N LEU A 123 5.78 -2.77 -8.67
CA LEU A 123 7.09 -2.85 -8.03
C LEU A 123 7.06 -3.42 -6.60
N CYS A 124 5.91 -3.32 -5.92
CA CYS A 124 5.78 -3.74 -4.53
C CYS A 124 5.22 -5.16 -4.40
N LYS A 125 4.44 -5.63 -5.39
CA LYS A 125 3.81 -6.97 -5.37
C LYS A 125 4.52 -8.00 -6.26
N ASP A 126 5.21 -7.57 -7.32
CA ASP A 126 5.92 -8.46 -8.26
C ASP A 126 7.43 -8.71 -7.99
N PRO A 127 8.10 -8.23 -6.91
CA PRO A 127 9.51 -8.56 -6.75
C PRO A 127 9.68 -10.03 -6.38
N ALA A 128 10.56 -10.73 -7.10
CA ALA A 128 11.16 -11.96 -6.62
C ALA A 128 12.12 -11.58 -5.49
N LEU A 129 11.56 -11.48 -4.28
CA LEU A 129 12.30 -11.13 -3.07
C LEU A 129 13.12 -12.34 -2.62
N SER A 130 14.44 -12.25 -2.76
CA SER A 130 15.35 -13.07 -1.96
C SER A 130 15.23 -12.68 -0.49
N GLN A 131 15.11 -13.66 0.40
CA GLN A 131 14.86 -13.49 1.84
C GLN A 131 15.95 -12.68 2.58
N ASP A 132 17.09 -12.42 1.96
CA ASP A 132 18.30 -11.99 2.65
C ASP A 132 18.46 -10.46 2.81
N GLY A 133 17.47 -9.64 2.44
CA GLY A 133 17.42 -8.19 2.70
C GLY A 133 18.59 -7.35 2.16
N SER A 134 19.55 -8.00 1.49
CA SER A 134 20.84 -7.46 1.04
C SER A 134 20.95 -7.43 -0.48
N VAL A 135 20.02 -8.08 -1.18
CA VAL A 135 19.95 -8.14 -2.64
C VAL A 135 18.78 -7.26 -3.09
N LEU A 136 19.04 -6.40 -4.07
CA LEU A 136 18.03 -5.56 -4.70
C LEU A 136 16.87 -6.43 -5.22
N PRO A 137 15.61 -5.97 -5.10
CA PRO A 137 14.47 -6.71 -5.64
C PRO A 137 14.67 -6.95 -7.13
N SER A 138 14.46 -8.20 -7.57
CA SER A 138 14.51 -8.56 -8.98
C SER A 138 13.10 -8.70 -9.54
N TRP A 139 12.85 -8.11 -10.70
CA TRP A 139 11.57 -8.24 -11.40
C TRP A 139 11.76 -9.13 -12.61
N VAL A 140 10.82 -10.04 -12.85
CA VAL A 140 10.87 -10.99 -13.96
C VAL A 140 9.70 -10.80 -14.92
N CYS A 141 9.94 -11.06 -16.19
CA CYS A 141 8.88 -11.06 -17.20
C CYS A 141 7.95 -12.26 -17.03
N SER A 142 6.63 -12.03 -17.00
CA SER A 142 5.63 -13.11 -16.90
C SER A 142 5.59 -14.08 -18.09
N ASN A 143 6.18 -13.71 -19.24
CA ASN A 143 6.13 -14.51 -20.47
C ASN A 143 7.41 -15.32 -20.72
N CYS A 144 8.59 -14.79 -20.37
CA CYS A 144 9.87 -15.42 -20.68
C CYS A 144 10.78 -15.58 -19.46
N GLU A 145 10.31 -15.17 -18.28
CA GLU A 145 11.03 -15.24 -16.99
C GLU A 145 12.37 -14.51 -16.97
N ALA A 146 12.71 -13.78 -18.03
CA ALA A 146 13.89 -12.93 -18.08
C ALA A 146 13.78 -11.79 -17.07
N GLN A 147 14.89 -11.52 -16.38
CA GLN A 147 14.99 -10.42 -15.42
C GLN A 147 14.93 -9.07 -16.15
N TYR A 148 14.15 -8.14 -15.62
CA TYR A 148 14.16 -6.75 -16.07
C TYR A 148 15.44 -6.04 -15.59
N ASP A 149 15.92 -5.12 -16.42
CA ASP A 149 17.08 -4.30 -16.12
C ASP A 149 16.73 -3.26 -15.05
N SER A 150 17.37 -3.34 -13.87
CA SER A 150 17.12 -2.45 -12.74
C SER A 150 17.34 -0.98 -13.11
N ASP A 151 18.38 -0.68 -13.90
CA ASP A 151 18.70 0.69 -14.34
C ASP A 151 17.54 1.30 -15.15
N SER A 152 16.88 0.48 -15.98
CA SER A 152 15.74 0.92 -16.78
C SER A 152 14.50 1.23 -15.93
N ILE A 153 14.29 0.46 -14.87
CA ILE A 153 13.20 0.65 -13.92
C ILE A 153 13.48 1.90 -13.07
N GLU A 154 14.71 2.09 -12.62
CA GLU A 154 15.14 3.29 -11.89
C GLU A 154 14.94 4.57 -12.72
N MET A 155 15.34 4.56 -14.00
CA MET A 155 15.11 5.70 -14.89
C MET A 155 13.62 6.00 -15.06
N ALA A 156 12.80 4.97 -15.26
CA ALA A 156 11.35 5.13 -15.38
C ALA A 156 10.72 5.73 -14.11
N LEU A 157 11.24 5.36 -12.92
CA LEU A 157 10.82 5.95 -11.65
C LEU A 157 11.21 7.43 -11.52
N VAL A 158 12.44 7.78 -11.92
CA VAL A 158 12.90 9.17 -11.93
C VAL A 158 12.02 10.02 -12.85
N GLU A 159 11.74 9.54 -14.06
CA GLU A 159 10.85 10.23 -15.00
C GLU A 159 9.43 10.37 -14.45
N ALA A 160 8.89 9.33 -13.83
CA ALA A 160 7.56 9.38 -13.23
C ALA A 160 7.48 10.41 -12.10
N LEU A 161 8.53 10.51 -11.27
CA LEU A 161 8.63 11.54 -10.23
C LEU A 161 8.72 12.94 -10.83
N GLN A 162 9.57 13.15 -11.83
CA GLN A 162 9.70 14.43 -12.53
C GLN A 162 8.38 14.87 -13.16
N LYS A 163 7.65 13.96 -13.82
CA LYS A 163 6.32 14.23 -14.38
C LYS A 163 5.32 14.66 -13.29
N LYS A 164 5.33 14.01 -12.13
CA LYS A 164 4.47 14.38 -10.99
C LYS A 164 4.85 15.73 -10.39
N LEU A 165 6.14 16.01 -10.25
CA LEU A 165 6.63 17.31 -9.78
C LEU A 165 6.21 18.42 -10.75
N MET A 166 6.38 18.21 -12.05
CA MET A 166 5.95 19.17 -13.06
C MET A 166 4.43 19.40 -13.01
N ALA A 167 3.63 18.34 -12.90
CA ALA A 167 2.18 18.46 -12.75
C ALA A 167 1.78 19.21 -11.48
N PHE A 168 2.52 19.03 -10.37
CA PHE A 168 2.29 19.78 -9.14
C PHE A 168 2.66 21.26 -9.28
N MET A 169 3.76 21.58 -9.98
CA MET A 169 4.19 22.95 -10.21
C MET A 169 3.26 23.70 -11.18
N LEU A 170 2.67 23.00 -12.14
CA LEU A 170 1.76 23.55 -13.15
C LEU A 170 0.27 23.43 -12.76
N GLN A 171 -0.05 23.02 -11.54
CA GLN A 171 -1.45 22.81 -11.15
C GLN A 171 -2.21 24.13 -11.08
N ASP A 172 -3.45 24.13 -11.55
CA ASP A 172 -4.31 25.29 -11.40
C ASP A 172 -4.73 25.47 -9.93
N LEU A 173 -4.68 26.71 -9.45
CA LEU A 173 -5.28 27.10 -8.19
C LEU A 173 -6.78 27.30 -8.41
N VAL A 174 -7.60 26.51 -7.73
CA VAL A 174 -9.06 26.66 -7.82
C VAL A 174 -9.51 27.56 -6.68
N SER A 175 -10.04 28.73 -7.03
CA SER A 175 -10.69 29.59 -6.05
C SER A 175 -11.94 28.91 -5.48
N PRO A 176 -12.21 28.99 -4.17
CA PRO A 176 -13.35 28.32 -3.52
C PRO A 176 -14.75 28.88 -3.89
N TRP A 177 -14.85 29.79 -4.86
CA TRP A 177 -16.11 30.48 -5.21
C TRP A 177 -16.87 29.82 -6.39
N PRO A 178 -18.22 29.89 -6.41
CA PRO A 178 -19.06 29.29 -7.46
C PRO A 178 -18.77 29.82 -8.88
N PRO A 179 -19.21 29.09 -9.93
CA PRO A 179 -18.66 29.10 -11.30
C PRO A 179 -19.03 30.33 -12.15
N ARG A 180 -19.07 31.53 -11.58
CA ARG A 180 -19.27 32.78 -12.34
C ARG A 180 -17.98 33.38 -12.88
N CYS A 181 -16.82 32.88 -12.44
CA CYS A 181 -15.50 33.34 -12.90
C CYS A 181 -14.65 32.15 -13.35
N ARG A 182 -15.15 31.37 -14.32
CA ARG A 182 -14.34 30.33 -14.97
C ARG A 182 -13.67 30.93 -16.21
N ILE A 183 -12.84 31.96 -16.02
CA ILE A 183 -11.88 32.37 -17.06
C ILE A 183 -10.58 31.65 -16.69
N LEU A 184 -10.17 30.71 -17.54
CA LEU A 184 -8.86 30.09 -17.46
C LEU A 184 -7.82 31.22 -17.50
N SER A 185 -7.10 31.42 -16.40
CA SER A 185 -6.05 32.41 -16.29
C SER A 185 -4.88 32.00 -17.19
N GLN A 186 -4.95 32.37 -18.46
CA GLN A 186 -3.80 32.40 -19.35
C GLN A 186 -2.90 33.56 -18.94
N GLY A 187 -1.88 33.27 -18.14
CA GLY A 187 -0.67 34.09 -18.02
C GLY A 187 -0.81 35.41 -17.24
N GLN A 188 0.06 35.53 -16.23
CA GLN A 188 0.58 36.75 -15.61
C GLN A 188 -0.43 37.72 -14.97
N ALA A 189 -0.38 37.75 -13.64
CA ALA A 189 -0.73 38.87 -12.76
C ALA A 189 -2.09 39.56 -13.05
N LEU A 190 -3.20 38.91 -12.70
CA LEU A 190 -4.40 39.65 -12.32
C LEU A 190 -4.40 39.89 -10.79
N PRO A 191 -4.80 41.08 -10.33
CA PRO A 191 -4.91 41.34 -8.90
C PRO A 191 -5.97 40.40 -8.30
N PRO A 192 -5.77 39.91 -7.06
CA PRO A 192 -6.76 39.05 -6.43
C PRO A 192 -8.08 39.81 -6.32
N CYS A 193 -9.16 39.19 -6.79
CA CYS A 193 -10.49 39.69 -6.51
C CYS A 193 -10.62 39.76 -4.98
N GLY A 194 -10.87 40.97 -4.47
CA GLY A 194 -10.82 41.24 -3.04
C GLY A 194 -11.85 40.43 -2.27
N ALA A 195 -11.38 39.37 -1.59
CA ALA A 195 -11.98 38.83 -0.38
C ALA A 195 -11.02 37.81 0.24
N ALA A 196 -10.83 37.92 1.56
CA ALA A 196 -9.93 37.12 2.38
C ALA A 196 -10.34 35.64 2.46
N GLY A 197 -10.03 34.86 1.43
CA GLY A 197 -10.21 33.40 1.40
C GLY A 197 -8.96 32.72 0.88
N GLY A 198 -8.41 31.79 1.66
CA GLY A 198 -7.22 31.04 1.30
C GLY A 198 -7.40 30.25 0.00
N GLU A 199 -6.39 30.33 -0.87
CA GLU A 199 -6.31 29.54 -2.09
C GLU A 199 -6.14 28.05 -1.74
N GLN A 200 -6.84 27.18 -2.46
CA GLN A 200 -6.70 25.72 -2.30
C GLN A 200 -6.07 25.13 -3.55
N MET A 201 -4.99 24.38 -3.37
CA MET A 201 -4.36 23.59 -4.44
C MET A 201 -5.35 22.53 -4.95
N SER A 202 -5.46 22.39 -6.27
CA SER A 202 -6.29 21.36 -6.93
C SER A 202 -5.77 19.95 -6.68
N LEU A 203 -4.45 19.75 -6.60
CA LEU A 203 -3.85 18.55 -6.04
C LEU A 203 -3.71 18.77 -4.53
N ALA A 204 -4.68 18.27 -3.77
CA ALA A 204 -4.59 18.30 -2.31
C ALA A 204 -3.20 17.80 -1.86
N ALA A 205 -2.51 18.58 -1.01
CA ALA A 205 -1.24 18.23 -0.36
C ALA A 205 -1.34 17.03 0.63
N GLY A 206 -2.33 16.16 0.41
CA GLY A 206 -2.82 15.11 1.31
C GLY A 206 -2.23 13.72 1.07
N ARG A 207 -1.04 13.60 0.47
CA ARG A 207 -0.33 12.30 0.45
C ARG A 207 1.14 12.50 0.82
N ARG A 208 1.42 12.85 2.08
CA ARG A 208 2.79 12.87 2.66
C ARG A 208 3.45 11.47 2.80
N VAL A 209 3.10 10.49 1.97
CA VAL A 209 3.56 9.09 2.11
C VAL A 209 4.54 8.67 1.01
N TRP A 210 4.83 9.52 0.03
CA TRP A 210 5.55 9.09 -1.18
C TRP A 210 7.03 8.78 -0.97
N LEU A 211 7.73 9.45 -0.04
CA LEU A 211 9.19 9.33 0.07
C LEU A 211 9.67 8.21 1.00
N SER A 212 8.83 7.73 1.92
CA SER A 212 9.24 6.66 2.85
C SER A 212 9.40 5.31 2.15
N CYS A 213 8.73 5.08 1.01
CA CYS A 213 8.77 3.79 0.34
C CYS A 213 10.04 3.57 -0.49
N CYS A 214 10.60 4.64 -1.07
CA CYS A 214 11.84 4.54 -1.84
C CYS A 214 13.07 4.38 -0.95
N ALA A 215 13.10 5.00 0.24
CA ALA A 215 14.29 4.97 1.09
C ALA A 215 14.52 3.63 1.81
N THR A 216 13.46 2.86 2.11
CA THR A 216 13.60 1.59 2.86
C THR A 216 13.73 0.37 1.93
N ALA A 217 13.25 0.46 0.69
CA ALA A 217 13.37 -0.59 -0.32
C ALA A 217 14.68 -0.53 -1.12
N ALA A 218 15.36 0.62 -1.06
CA ALA A 218 16.57 0.87 -1.81
C ALA A 218 17.69 1.22 -0.82
N ALA A 219 18.48 0.23 -0.44
CA ALA A 219 19.89 0.45 -0.12
C ALA A 219 20.68 0.87 -1.38
N VAL A 220 20.07 1.71 -2.23
CA VAL A 220 20.68 2.31 -3.41
C VAL A 220 21.36 3.59 -2.90
N PRO A 221 22.69 3.71 -3.01
CA PRO A 221 23.36 4.96 -2.71
C PRO A 221 22.81 6.02 -3.66
N CYS A 222 21.97 6.91 -3.14
CA CYS A 222 21.49 8.08 -3.85
C CYS A 222 22.71 8.83 -4.43
N PRO A 223 22.78 9.10 -5.75
CA PRO A 223 23.88 9.88 -6.30
C PRO A 223 23.89 11.23 -5.58
N ARG A 224 25.00 11.52 -4.87
CA ARG A 224 25.22 12.65 -3.96
C ARG A 224 24.94 14.05 -4.55
N ALA A 225 24.50 14.17 -5.79
CA ALA A 225 24.39 15.43 -6.52
C ALA A 225 23.00 16.10 -6.49
N THR A 226 21.93 15.44 -6.02
CA THR A 226 20.55 15.98 -6.19
C THR A 226 19.78 16.25 -4.90
N CYS A 227 20.34 15.97 -3.72
CA CYS A 227 19.71 16.34 -2.44
C CYS A 227 20.00 17.81 -2.10
N VAL A 228 19.19 18.72 -2.61
CA VAL A 228 19.08 20.09 -2.06
C VAL A 228 18.11 20.04 -0.87
N PRO A 229 18.50 20.54 0.32
CA PRO A 229 17.64 20.52 1.49
C PRO A 229 16.53 21.56 1.34
N LEU A 230 15.31 21.13 1.07
CA LEU A 230 14.10 21.94 1.25
C LEU A 230 13.71 21.90 2.74
N MET A 231 14.40 22.70 3.56
CA MET A 231 13.80 23.25 4.78
C MET A 231 12.83 24.34 4.34
N VAL A 232 11.54 24.14 4.57
CA VAL A 232 10.56 25.24 4.58
C VAL A 232 9.68 25.06 5.81
N GLY A 233 9.74 26.05 6.69
CA GLY A 233 8.87 26.22 7.85
C GLY A 233 7.56 26.91 7.50
#